data_AF-C2EVG9-F1
#
_entry.id   AF-C2EVG9-F1
#
_cell.length_a   1.000
_cell.length_b   1.000
_cell.length_c   1.000
_cell.angle_alpha   90.00
_cell.angle_beta   90.00
_cell.angle_gamma   90.00
#
_symmetry.space_group_name_H-M   'P 1'
#
loop_
_entity.id
_entity.type
_entity.pdbx_description
1 polymer ?
#
loop_
_entity_poly.entity_id
_entity_poly.type
_entity_poly.pdbx_seq_one_letter_code
_entity_poly.pdbx_strand_id
1 'polypeptide(L)' 'QQIMDLRKQKEKVQSRETNQQAKLHSLDEINKLVELHKYGLVDFDEQLVRRLVEKITIFQRYMEFTFKDGEVIRVNM' A
#
# COMPACT_ATOMS: atom_id res chain seq x y z
N GLN A 1 -33.78 24.70 21.38
CA GLN A 1 -32.74 24.98 20.38
C GLN A 1 -31.36 24.48 20.81
N GLN A 2 -30.81 24.95 21.93
CA GLN A 2 -29.43 24.67 22.38
C GLN A 2 -29.08 23.17 22.54
N ILE A 3 -30.02 22.33 23.02
CA ILE A 3 -29.79 20.88 23.18
C ILE A 3 -29.58 20.18 21.83
N MET A 4 -30.28 20.62 20.77
CA MET A 4 -30.11 20.04 19.44
C MET A 4 -28.77 20.45 18.82
N ASP A 5 -28.31 21.67 19.08
CA ASP A 5 -27.01 22.15 18.60
C ASP A 5 -25.85 21.41 19.28
N LEU A 6 -25.96 21.15 20.58
CA LEU A 6 -25.00 20.33 21.34
C LEU A 6 -24.95 18.88 20.84
N ARG A 7 -26.09 18.28 20.47
CA ARG A 7 -26.13 16.93 19.88
C ARG A 7 -25.44 16.88 18.51
N LYS A 8 -25.69 17.87 17.64
CA LYS A 8 -25.01 17.99 16.34
C LYS A 8 -23.50 18.20 16.48
N GLN A 9 -23.06 18.97 17.48
CA GLN A 9 -21.64 19.15 17.76
C GLN A 9 -21.00 17.84 18.22
N LYS A 10 -21.67 17.08 19.10
CA LYS A 10 -21.19 15.77 19.55
C LYS A 10 -21.03 14.78 18.39
N GLU A 11 -22.02 14.68 17.49
CA GLU A 11 -21.93 13.82 16.30
C GLU A 11 -20.78 14.22 15.37
N LYS A 12 -20.54 15.53 15.18
CA LYS A 12 -19.40 16.01 14.38
C LYS A 12 -18.05 15.68 15.00
N VAL A 13 -17.92 15.77 16.32
CA VAL A 13 -16.69 15.40 17.02
C VAL A 13 -16.46 13.89 16.91
N GLN A 14 -17.50 13.10 17.19
CA GLN A 14 -17.41 11.64 17.16
C GLN A 14 -17.08 11.11 15.76
N SER A 15 -17.69 11.65 14.70
CA SER A 15 -17.34 11.29 13.31
C SER A 15 -15.91 11.69 12.91
N ARG A 16 -15.39 12.80 13.44
CA ARG A 16 -13.98 13.19 13.23
C ARG A 16 -13.02 12.26 13.95
N GLU A 17 -13.34 11.87 15.17
CA GLU A 17 -12.53 10.93 15.97
C GLU A 17 -12.48 9.55 15.29
N THR A 18 -13.62 9.01 14.85
CA THR A 18 -13.67 7.75 14.11
C THR A 18 -12.84 7.80 12.83
N ASN A 19 -12.95 8.90 12.07
CA ASN A 19 -12.15 9.09 10.86
C ASN A 19 -10.65 9.23 11.16
N GLN A 20 -10.27 9.87 12.26
CA GLN A 20 -8.87 9.96 12.70
C GLN A 20 -8.35 8.58 13.11
N GLN A 21 -9.13 7.79 13.85
CA GLN A 21 -8.76 6.42 14.22
C GLN A 21 -8.59 5.51 13.00
N ALA A 22 -9.48 5.61 12.00
CA ALA A 22 -9.32 4.87 10.75
C ALA A 22 -8.03 5.25 10.01
N LYS A 23 -7.69 6.55 9.96
CA LYS A 23 -6.42 7.02 9.36
C LYS A 23 -5.21 6.53 10.13
N LEU A 24 -5.26 6.56 11.46
CA LEU A 24 -4.17 6.06 12.31
C LEU A 24 -3.99 4.55 12.12
N HIS A 25 -5.07 3.78 11.99
CA HIS A 25 -5.02 2.36 11.69
C HIS A 25 -4.34 2.09 10.34
N SER A 26 -4.72 2.82 9.29
CA SER A 26 -4.09 2.67 7.96
C SER A 26 -2.60 3.04 7.98
N LEU A 27 -2.21 4.07 8.74
CA LEU A 27 -0.79 4.42 8.92
C LEU A 27 -0.03 3.32 9.66
N ASP A 28 -0.65 2.69 10.65
CA ASP A 28 -0.05 1.58 11.40
C ASP A 28 0.13 0.32 10.53
N GLU A 29 -0.82 0.03 9.64
CA GLU A 29 -0.72 -1.04 8.65
C GLU A 29 0.41 -0.79 7.64
N ILE A 30 0.52 0.44 7.14
CA ILE A 30 1.60 0.86 6.23
C ILE A 30 2.96 0.76 6.94
N ASN A 31 3.05 1.23 8.18
CA ASN A 31 4.28 1.13 8.97
C ASN A 31 4.68 -0.33 9.21
N LYS A 32 3.74 -1.21 9.55
CA LYS A 32 4.00 -2.65 9.68
C LYS A 32 4.51 -3.26 8.39
N LEU A 33 3.94 -2.87 7.25
CA LEU A 33 4.41 -3.35 5.94
C LEU A 33 5.83 -2.85 5.62
N VAL A 34 6.14 -1.60 5.93
CA VAL A 34 7.49 -1.04 5.76
C VAL A 34 8.49 -1.68 6.71
N GLU A 35 8.10 -1.94 7.96
CA GLU A 35 8.94 -2.62 8.96
C GLU A 35 9.21 -4.08 8.60
N LEU A 36 8.20 -4.80 8.11
CA LEU A 36 8.32 -6.19 7.66
C LEU A 36 9.36 -6.33 6.53
N HIS A 37 9.54 -5.30 5.71
CA HIS A 37 10.46 -5.28 4.58
C HIS A 37 11.67 -4.33 4.78
N LYS A 38 11.93 -3.88 6.03
CA LYS A 38 12.93 -2.84 6.37
C LYS A 38 14.36 -3.17 5.94
N TYR A 39 14.68 -4.45 5.75
CA TYR A 39 16.02 -4.91 5.39
C TYR A 39 16.18 -5.31 3.92
N GLY A 40 15.19 -5.02 3.07
CA GLY A 40 15.13 -5.57 1.71
C GLY A 40 14.76 -7.05 1.75
N LEU A 41 13.99 -7.50 0.76
CA LEU A 41 13.51 -8.88 0.65
C LEU A 41 14.68 -9.88 0.80
N VAL A 42 14.64 -10.72 1.84
CA VAL A 42 15.59 -11.84 2.01
C VAL A 42 15.02 -13.16 1.48
N ASP A 43 13.71 -13.25 1.21
CA ASP A 43 13.08 -14.45 0.65
C ASP A 43 12.28 -14.16 -0.63
N PHE A 44 12.45 -15.04 -1.61
CA PHE A 44 11.72 -15.02 -2.88
C PHE A 44 10.29 -15.54 -2.67
N ASP A 45 9.29 -14.68 -2.86
CA ASP A 45 7.87 -15.09 -2.87
C ASP A 45 7.40 -15.37 -4.31
N GLU A 46 7.39 -16.66 -4.67
CA GLU A 46 6.94 -17.11 -5.99
C GLU A 46 5.48 -16.75 -6.28
N GLN A 47 4.59 -16.79 -5.27
CA GLN A 47 3.17 -16.49 -5.47
C GLN A 47 2.96 -15.00 -5.75
N LEU A 48 3.72 -14.13 -5.09
CA LEU A 48 3.71 -12.69 -5.36
C LEU A 48 4.22 -12.39 -6.77
N VAL A 49 5.34 -12.98 -7.17
CA VAL A 49 5.90 -12.79 -8.52
C VAL A 49 4.91 -13.25 -9.59
N ARG A 50 4.27 -14.41 -9.44
CA ARG A 50 3.23 -14.90 -10.38
C ARG A 50 1.99 -13.99 -10.43
N ARG A 51 1.67 -13.29 -9.34
CA ARG A 51 0.54 -12.35 -9.31
C ARG A 51 0.86 -11.05 -10.01
N LEU A 52 2.08 -10.53 -9.85
CA LEU A 52 2.49 -9.21 -10.32
C LEU A 52 3.08 -9.22 -11.74
N VAL A 53 3.94 -10.18 -12.06
CA VAL A 53 4.67 -10.22 -13.32
C VAL A 53 3.82 -10.92 -14.39
N GLU A 54 3.69 -10.28 -15.54
CA GLU A 54 3.07 -10.85 -16.73
C GLU A 54 4.09 -11.65 -17.56
N LYS A 55 5.23 -11.04 -17.86
CA LYS A 55 6.32 -11.67 -18.61
C LYS A 55 7.67 -11.03 -18.30
N ILE A 56 8.73 -11.79 -18.51
CA ILE A 56 10.12 -11.31 -18.48
C ILE A 56 10.71 -11.55 -19.86
N THR A 57 11.30 -10.51 -20.45
CA THR A 57 12.00 -10.59 -21.74
C THR A 57 13.48 -10.30 -21.53
N ILE A 58 14.34 -11.22 -21.97
CA ILE A 58 15.79 -11.12 -21.81
C ILE A 58 16.39 -10.63 -23.12
N PHE A 59 17.14 -9.53 -23.06
CA PHE A 59 17.92 -9.00 -24.17
C PHE A 59 19.42 -9.12 -23.86
N GLN A 60 20.27 -8.87 -24.85
CA GLN A 60 21.72 -9.03 -24.69
C GLN A 60 22.34 -8.11 -23.62
N ARG A 61 21.73 -6.94 -23.34
CA ARG A 61 22.29 -5.92 -22.43
C ARG A 61 21.39 -5.58 -21.24
N TYR A 62 20.17 -6.08 -21.23
CA TYR A 62 19.19 -5.74 -20.20
C TYR A 62 18.09 -6.81 -20.13
N MET A 63 17.37 -6.81 -19.04
CA MET A 63 16.14 -7.56 -18.85
C MET A 63 14.96 -6.60 -18.70
N GLU A 64 13.81 -6.99 -19.23
CA GLU A 64 12.58 -6.22 -19.18
C GLU A 64 11.50 -7.02 -18.47
N PHE A 65 10.96 -6.45 -17.39
CA PHE A 65 9.88 -7.01 -16.59
C PHE A 65 8.60 -6.28 -16.94
N THR A 66 7.62 -6.98 -17.49
CA THR A 66 6.27 -6.45 -17.73
C THR A 66 5.37 -6.89 -16.59
N PHE A 67 4.78 -5.95 -15.88
CA PHE A 67 3.80 -6.18 -14.83
C PHE A 67 2.39 -6.20 -15.40
N LYS A 68 1.47 -6.90 -14.73
CA LYS A 68 0.09 -7.07 -15.20
C LYS A 68 -0.75 -5.80 -15.19
N ASP A 69 -0.30 -4.76 -14.49
CA ASP A 69 -0.89 -3.42 -14.53
C ASP A 69 -0.39 -2.59 -15.73
N GLY A 70 0.51 -3.15 -16.54
CA GLY A 70 1.09 -2.50 -17.71
C GLY A 70 2.41 -1.77 -17.44
N GLU A 71 2.89 -1.73 -16.18
CA GLU A 71 4.20 -1.14 -15.87
C GLU A 71 5.34 -1.99 -16.46
N VAL A 72 6.39 -1.31 -16.92
CA VAL A 72 7.56 -1.96 -17.52
C VAL A 72 8.84 -1.45 -16.86
N ILE A 73 9.58 -2.35 -16.24
CA ILE A 73 10.87 -2.04 -15.59
C ILE A 73 12.00 -2.68 -16.39
N ARG A 74 13.06 -1.90 -16.63
CA ARG A 74 14.28 -2.37 -17.29
C ARG A 74 15.44 -2.40 -16.32
N VAL A 75 16.16 -3.52 -16.30
CA VAL A 75 17.35 -3.71 -15.48
C VAL A 75 18.52 -4.01 -16.41
N ASN A 76 19.53 -3.16 -16.39
CA ASN A 76 20.77 -3.41 -17.13
C ASN A 76 21.52 -4.58 -16.50
N MET A 77 22.11 -5.43 -17.34
CA MET A 77 22.99 -6.52 -16.93
C MET A 77 24.45 -6.12 -17.00
#